data_AF-A0A139KHI7-F1
#
_entry.id   AF-A0A139KHI7-F1
#
_cell.length_a   1.000
_cell.length_b   1.000
_cell.length_c   1.000
_cell.angle_alpha   90.00
_cell.angle_beta   90.00
_cell.angle_gamma   90.00
#
_symmetry.space_group_name_H-M   'P 1'
#
loop_
_entity.id
_entity.type
_entity.pdbx_description
1 polymer ?
#
loop_
_entity_poly.entity_id
_entity_poly.type
_entity_poly.pdbx_seq_one_letter_code
_entity_poly.pdbx_strand_id
1 'polypeptide(L)'
;MLKHILLVGLLSFSALPLLKAQSCGNDEKYHLPYKNTYVKEPLVTENEYRVAKPETIVPKSFEEARQILPNPIWGGHDKELEMYWKAWEIAIGNIRAPQAGSGFVSSYLDTAYNGNIFMWDSSFILMFARYGTRFFPFQNTLNNFYAKQHPDGFICREIKADGADCFERYDPVSTGPNLMPWCEMVYFHQFGDTERLHKIFPVLCAYYKWLKLNHTWRNGTYWSSGWGTGMDNMPRVPSEYSPIYSHGHMIWLDTNLQQLFTANLLLEMGFYLERWQEIEEFEDEAKMLGKYIHDNLWDEKTGFLYDQYADGTLCTTKGIGAYWALFTDVLDSVQLDRMVKELDNPATFNRKHRIPSLSADNPKYKENGRYWQGGVWPGTNYMVMQGLVQKGYGKLAREICLNHYAQVFEVYKKTGTFWEYYAPESAEPGFMARDNFVGWAGLPPIAELIEFIIGIRGDYAKKQIIWDMNLTEINGIERYPFGPEGLISLKAEARRSASDEPRITVDSNIDFELCVLYGGKEKKINVTSGKHTY
;
A
#
# COMPACT_ATOMS: atom_id res chain seq x y z
N MET A 1 -24.88 5.79 71.03
CA MET A 1 -25.19 6.57 69.82
C MET A 1 -23.85 6.84 69.15
N LEU A 2 -23.30 6.02 68.24
CA LEU A 2 -23.77 5.48 66.95
C LEU A 2 -23.80 6.53 65.81
N LYS A 3 -23.05 6.21 64.74
CA LYS A 3 -22.88 6.87 63.41
C LYS A 3 -21.90 8.08 63.39
N HIS A 4 -20.77 8.08 62.65
CA HIS A 4 -20.55 7.92 61.18
C HIS A 4 -21.06 9.16 60.40
N ILE A 5 -20.49 9.68 59.30
CA ILE A 5 -19.32 9.41 58.41
C ILE A 5 -19.09 10.71 57.57
N LEU A 6 -17.97 11.08 56.90
CA LEU A 6 -16.70 10.46 56.45
C LEU A 6 -15.56 11.52 56.52
N LEU A 7 -14.37 11.22 55.99
CA LEU A 7 -13.29 12.17 55.63
C LEU A 7 -12.96 11.96 54.14
N VAL A 8 -12.98 12.99 53.29
CA VAL A 8 -12.56 12.87 51.88
C VAL A 8 -11.57 13.99 51.55
N GLY A 9 -10.31 13.60 51.31
CA GLY A 9 -9.25 14.51 50.87
C GLY A 9 -9.38 14.84 49.39
N LEU A 10 -8.86 16.01 48.99
CA LEU A 10 -8.87 16.45 47.61
C LEU A 10 -7.98 15.55 46.74
N LEU A 11 -8.56 15.00 45.67
CA LEU A 11 -7.80 14.47 44.54
C LEU A 11 -7.57 15.59 43.51
N SER A 12 -6.31 15.88 43.24
CA SER A 12 -5.88 16.77 42.17
C SER A 12 -6.21 16.19 40.80
N PHE A 13 -7.17 16.77 40.08
CA PHE A 13 -7.37 16.47 38.67
C PHE A 13 -6.27 17.13 37.83
N SER A 14 -5.48 16.30 37.14
CA SER A 14 -4.57 16.75 36.10
C SER A 14 -5.36 17.27 34.89
N ALA A 15 -4.98 18.45 34.39
CA ALA A 15 -5.58 19.01 33.18
C ALA A 15 -5.04 18.27 31.95
N LEU A 16 -5.92 17.57 31.24
CA LEU A 16 -5.68 17.13 29.86
C LEU A 16 -5.89 18.32 28.91
N PRO A 17 -5.04 18.50 27.88
CA PRO A 17 -5.29 19.51 26.87
C PRO A 17 -6.48 19.08 26.00
N LEU A 18 -7.55 19.88 25.99
CA LEU A 18 -8.62 19.71 24.99
C LEU A 18 -8.09 20.10 23.61
N LEU A 19 -8.18 19.17 22.66
CA LEU A 19 -8.10 19.47 21.24
C LEU A 19 -9.18 20.49 20.89
N LYS A 20 -8.79 21.64 20.34
CA LYS A 20 -9.73 22.62 19.79
C LYS A 20 -10.20 22.14 18.42
N ALA A 21 -11.43 21.63 18.35
CA ALA A 21 -12.14 21.43 17.09
C ALA A 21 -12.30 22.76 16.34
N GLN A 22 -12.51 22.69 15.02
CA GLN A 22 -12.50 23.88 14.17
C GLN A 22 -13.76 24.74 14.38
N SER A 23 -13.56 25.91 15.00
CA SER A 23 -14.64 26.85 15.36
C SER A 23 -15.35 27.43 14.14
N CYS A 24 -16.68 27.29 14.06
CA CYS A 24 -17.52 28.02 13.10
C CYS A 24 -17.77 29.48 13.52
N GLY A 25 -16.78 30.15 14.13
CA GLY A 25 -16.79 31.58 14.44
C GLY A 25 -17.72 32.02 15.58
N ASN A 26 -18.25 31.09 16.40
CA ASN A 26 -19.24 31.38 17.44
C ASN A 26 -18.82 30.98 18.86
N ASP A 27 -17.66 30.35 19.07
CA ASP A 27 -17.28 29.78 20.37
C ASP A 27 -16.95 30.84 21.44
N GLU A 28 -16.60 32.05 21.01
CA GLU A 28 -16.47 33.22 21.90
C GLU A 28 -17.82 33.70 22.44
N LYS A 29 -18.92 33.43 21.71
CA LYS A 29 -20.29 33.81 22.09
C LYS A 29 -21.03 32.69 22.83
N TYR A 30 -20.72 31.44 22.51
CA TYR A 30 -21.34 30.26 23.09
C TYR A 30 -20.27 29.26 23.54
N HIS A 31 -19.89 29.33 24.81
CA HIS A 31 -19.03 28.33 25.47
C HIS A 31 -19.77 27.01 25.71
N LEU A 32 -20.23 26.37 24.63
CA LEU A 32 -20.92 25.07 24.70
C LEU A 32 -19.90 23.96 25.00
N PRO A 33 -20.21 23.04 25.92
CA PRO A 33 -19.34 21.89 26.16
C PRO A 33 -19.32 20.98 24.93
N TYR A 34 -18.14 20.44 24.62
CA TYR A 34 -17.96 19.44 23.56
C TYR A 34 -18.92 18.26 23.78
N LYS A 35 -19.78 17.99 22.80
CA LYS A 35 -20.66 16.82 22.81
C LYS A 35 -19.92 15.61 22.24
N ASN A 36 -19.36 14.81 23.14
CA ASN A 36 -18.78 13.52 22.78
C ASN A 36 -19.85 12.64 22.12
N THR A 37 -19.61 12.33 20.85
CA THR A 37 -20.50 11.54 19.98
C THR A 37 -19.78 10.29 19.46
N TYR A 38 -18.80 9.78 20.21
CA TYR A 38 -18.13 8.51 19.93
C TYR A 38 -18.99 7.34 20.43
N VAL A 39 -19.42 6.48 19.51
CA VAL A 39 -19.92 5.14 19.83
C VAL A 39 -18.69 4.25 19.95
N LYS A 40 -18.34 3.82 21.16
CA LYS A 40 -17.06 3.15 21.40
C LYS A 40 -17.03 1.75 20.79
N GLU A 41 -15.96 1.44 20.07
CA GLU A 41 -15.68 0.10 19.54
C GLU A 41 -14.79 -0.66 20.56
N PRO A 42 -15.24 -1.82 21.10
CA PRO A 42 -14.47 -2.61 22.06
C PRO A 42 -13.04 -2.94 21.64
N LEU A 43 -12.78 -3.27 20.38
CA LEU A 43 -11.44 -3.61 19.87
C LEU A 43 -10.44 -2.45 20.03
N VAL A 44 -10.90 -1.19 20.03
CA VAL A 44 -10.05 -0.01 20.28
C VAL A 44 -9.51 0.04 21.72
N THR A 45 -10.05 -0.77 22.63
CA THR A 45 -9.51 -0.90 24.00
C THR A 45 -8.25 -1.77 24.09
N GLU A 46 -8.00 -2.63 23.09
CA GLU A 46 -6.76 -3.42 22.95
C GLU A 46 -5.63 -2.65 22.26
N ASN A 47 -5.92 -1.52 21.62
CA ASN A 47 -4.95 -0.72 20.88
C ASN A 47 -3.94 -0.03 21.82
N GLU A 48 -2.80 -0.69 22.06
CA GLU A 48 -1.71 -0.19 22.90
C GLU A 48 -1.05 1.10 22.37
N TYR A 49 -1.07 1.32 21.04
CA TYR A 49 -0.45 2.49 20.42
C TYR A 49 -1.07 3.81 20.89
N ARG A 50 -2.37 3.82 21.23
CA ARG A 50 -3.09 5.01 21.73
C ARG A 50 -2.61 5.52 23.09
N VAL A 51 -1.85 4.69 23.83
CA VAL A 51 -1.24 5.02 25.12
C VAL A 51 0.28 4.83 25.13
N ALA A 52 0.87 4.46 24.00
CA ALA A 52 2.31 4.31 23.84
C ALA A 52 3.02 5.67 24.00
N LYS A 53 4.25 5.62 24.52
CA LYS A 53 5.09 6.81 24.63
C LYS A 53 5.85 7.02 23.33
N PRO A 54 6.07 8.28 22.88
CA PRO A 54 6.89 8.54 21.70
C PRO A 54 8.31 8.02 21.84
N GLU A 55 8.71 7.18 20.89
CA GLU A 55 10.08 6.72 20.70
C GLU A 55 10.71 7.42 19.49
N THR A 56 11.77 8.18 19.72
CA THR A 56 12.53 8.84 18.65
C THR A 56 13.75 8.01 18.29
N ILE A 57 13.65 7.31 17.16
CA ILE A 57 14.77 6.59 16.54
C ILE A 57 15.46 7.54 15.56
N VAL A 58 16.76 7.74 15.73
CA VAL A 58 17.59 8.54 14.82
C VAL A 58 18.23 7.60 13.80
N PRO A 59 18.03 7.80 12.48
CA PRO A 59 18.66 6.96 11.46
C PRO A 59 20.18 7.20 11.41
N LYS A 60 20.90 6.17 10.96
CA LYS A 60 22.33 6.25 10.62
C LYS A 60 22.56 7.05 9.33
N SER A 61 23.81 7.32 9.00
CA SER A 61 24.19 7.98 7.74
C SER A 61 23.84 7.14 6.51
N PHE A 62 23.78 7.77 5.33
CA PHE A 62 23.59 7.05 4.07
C PHE A 62 24.79 6.16 3.74
N GLU A 63 26.01 6.58 4.09
CA GLU A 63 27.24 5.81 3.94
C GLU A 63 27.18 4.49 4.73
N GLU A 64 26.68 4.53 5.97
CA GLU A 64 26.38 3.33 6.77
C GLU A 64 25.23 2.52 6.16
N ALA A 65 24.19 3.18 5.65
CA ALA A 65 23.06 2.52 5.02
C ALA A 65 23.50 1.62 3.86
N ARG A 66 24.43 2.07 3.00
CA ARG A 66 24.97 1.26 1.89
C ARG A 66 25.63 -0.05 2.33
N GLN A 67 26.14 -0.11 3.57
CA GLN A 67 26.73 -1.33 4.14
C GLN A 67 25.69 -2.30 4.73
N ILE A 68 24.50 -1.80 5.07
CA ILE A 68 23.45 -2.56 5.78
C ILE A 68 22.31 -2.98 4.83
N LEU A 69 21.88 -2.06 3.97
CA LEU A 69 20.81 -2.27 3.00
C LEU A 69 21.17 -3.37 1.99
N PRO A 70 20.17 -3.97 1.34
CA PRO A 70 20.39 -4.92 0.25
C PRO A 70 21.19 -4.28 -0.88
N ASN A 71 22.05 -5.06 -1.51
CA ASN A 71 22.89 -4.62 -2.61
C ASN A 71 22.56 -5.42 -3.88
N PRO A 72 21.70 -4.90 -4.77
CA PRO A 72 21.38 -5.56 -6.03
C PRO A 72 22.62 -5.68 -6.90
N ILE A 73 22.76 -6.85 -7.54
CA ILE A 73 23.81 -7.16 -8.50
C ILE A 73 23.14 -7.19 -9.88
N TRP A 74 23.64 -6.37 -10.81
CA TRP A 74 23.20 -6.41 -12.21
C TRP A 74 24.34 -5.94 -13.12
N GLY A 75 25.06 -6.90 -13.71
CA GLY A 75 26.29 -6.62 -14.47
C GLY A 75 26.02 -5.83 -15.74
N GLY A 76 26.65 -4.65 -15.87
CA GLY A 76 26.49 -3.74 -17.01
C GLY A 76 25.43 -2.64 -16.83
N HIS A 77 24.74 -2.63 -15.69
CA HIS A 77 23.61 -1.72 -15.38
C HIS A 77 23.95 -0.73 -14.26
N ASP A 78 25.17 -0.17 -14.29
CA ASP A 78 25.69 0.71 -13.22
C ASP A 78 24.82 1.96 -12.98
N LYS A 79 24.09 2.44 -14.00
CA LYS A 79 23.20 3.60 -13.89
C LYS A 79 21.85 3.28 -13.28
N GLU A 80 21.34 2.08 -13.50
CA GLU A 80 20.16 1.52 -12.84
C GLU A 80 20.46 1.26 -11.35
N LEU A 81 21.67 0.79 -11.03
CA LEU A 81 22.15 0.66 -9.66
C LEU A 81 22.41 2.02 -8.99
N GLU A 82 22.86 3.04 -9.73
CA GLU A 82 22.91 4.43 -9.26
C GLU A 82 21.50 4.94 -8.88
N MET A 83 20.49 4.67 -9.72
CA MET A 83 19.10 5.02 -9.45
C MET A 83 18.55 4.31 -8.18
N TYR A 84 18.86 3.01 -7.99
CA TYR A 84 18.54 2.28 -6.76
C TYR A 84 19.11 2.97 -5.51
N TRP A 85 20.39 3.33 -5.53
CA TRP A 85 21.03 3.99 -4.40
C TRP A 85 20.51 5.42 -4.18
N LYS A 86 20.17 6.15 -5.24
CA LYS A 86 19.59 7.50 -5.14
C LYS A 86 18.20 7.49 -4.51
N ALA A 87 17.39 6.45 -4.77
CA ALA A 87 16.10 6.28 -4.11
C ALA A 87 16.25 6.07 -2.59
N TRP A 88 17.21 5.24 -2.16
CA TRP A 88 17.51 5.07 -0.74
C TRP A 88 18.07 6.33 -0.07
N GLU A 89 18.93 7.10 -0.75
CA GLU A 89 19.47 8.36 -0.24
C GLU A 89 18.33 9.34 0.12
N ILE A 90 17.40 9.56 -0.81
CA ILE A 90 16.27 10.48 -0.61
C ILE A 90 15.27 9.89 0.41
N ALA A 91 15.04 8.56 0.42
CA ALA A 91 14.20 7.92 1.44
C ALA A 91 14.74 8.17 2.86
N ILE A 92 16.03 7.93 3.08
CA ILE A 92 16.67 8.13 4.40
C ILE A 92 16.67 9.62 4.78
N GLY A 93 16.91 10.51 3.82
CA GLY A 93 16.76 11.95 4.00
C GLY A 93 15.35 12.42 4.37
N ASN A 94 14.32 11.57 4.17
CA ASN A 94 12.92 11.81 4.51
C ASN A 94 12.44 11.11 5.79
N ILE A 95 13.32 10.49 6.57
CA ILE A 95 12.97 10.04 7.92
C ILE A 95 12.75 11.25 8.83
N ARG A 96 11.71 11.21 9.67
CA ARG A 96 11.31 12.28 10.61
C ARG A 96 11.09 11.70 12.01
N ALA A 97 11.41 12.52 13.02
CA ALA A 97 11.06 12.26 14.40
C ALA A 97 9.61 12.75 14.68
N PRO A 98 8.88 12.13 15.63
CA PRO A 98 7.57 12.63 16.06
C PRO A 98 7.70 14.02 16.70
N GLN A 99 6.81 14.96 16.34
CA GLN A 99 6.80 16.28 16.97
C GLN A 99 6.30 16.18 18.42
N ALA A 100 6.89 16.97 19.33
CA ALA A 100 6.49 17.00 20.73
C ALA A 100 5.02 17.40 20.87
N GLY A 101 4.22 16.56 21.53
CA GLY A 101 2.79 16.78 21.75
C GLY A 101 1.85 16.28 20.64
N SER A 102 2.37 15.80 19.51
CA SER A 102 1.53 15.30 18.39
C SER A 102 0.69 14.05 18.72
N GLY A 103 1.20 13.22 19.63
CA GLY A 103 0.68 11.87 19.85
C GLY A 103 1.12 10.87 18.77
N PHE A 104 2.04 11.24 17.88
CA PHE A 104 2.84 10.25 17.13
C PHE A 104 3.79 9.53 18.08
N VAL A 105 3.93 8.22 17.88
CA VAL A 105 4.60 7.30 18.81
C VAL A 105 5.93 6.77 18.29
N SER A 106 6.24 6.95 17.02
CA SER A 106 7.53 6.52 16.44
C SER A 106 8.06 7.48 15.38
N SER A 107 9.38 7.46 15.18
CA SER A 107 10.00 8.02 13.97
C SER A 107 9.47 7.31 12.73
N TYR A 108 9.26 8.05 11.65
CA TYR A 108 8.55 7.59 10.45
C TYR A 108 9.24 8.04 9.17
N LEU A 109 8.92 7.39 8.05
CA LEU A 109 9.31 7.84 6.72
C LEU A 109 8.22 8.79 6.18
N ASP A 110 8.58 10.04 5.95
CA ASP A 110 7.68 11.08 5.44
C ASP A 110 7.31 10.84 3.97
N THR A 111 6.08 11.22 3.61
CA THR A 111 5.55 11.12 2.23
C THR A 111 6.32 12.00 1.23
N ALA A 112 7.09 12.99 1.70
CA ALA A 112 7.72 14.04 0.89
C ALA A 112 6.70 14.94 0.14
N TYR A 113 5.53 15.14 0.74
CA TYR A 113 4.43 15.93 0.17
C TYR A 113 4.27 17.28 0.87
N ASN A 114 3.45 17.37 1.92
CA ASN A 114 3.16 18.61 2.67
C ASN A 114 3.61 18.57 4.15
N GLY A 115 4.34 17.53 4.56
CA GLY A 115 4.74 17.26 5.94
C GLY A 115 3.69 16.52 6.79
N ASN A 116 2.56 16.14 6.20
CA ASN A 116 1.56 15.28 6.82
C ASN A 116 1.83 13.82 6.45
N ILE A 117 1.39 12.88 7.30
CA ILE A 117 1.38 11.45 6.97
C ILE A 117 0.07 11.11 6.26
N PHE A 118 0.15 10.29 5.20
CA PHE A 118 -0.99 9.83 4.40
C PHE A 118 -1.10 8.30 4.41
N MET A 119 -2.30 7.78 4.70
CA MET A 119 -2.54 6.34 4.92
C MET A 119 -2.18 5.47 3.70
N TRP A 120 -2.64 5.87 2.52
CA TRP A 120 -2.38 5.18 1.25
C TRP A 120 -0.90 5.25 0.89
N ASP A 121 -0.32 6.45 0.93
CA ASP A 121 1.08 6.70 0.60
C ASP A 121 2.01 5.92 1.51
N SER A 122 1.82 5.97 2.82
CA SER A 122 2.58 5.18 3.80
C SER A 122 2.47 3.69 3.50
N SER A 123 1.28 3.18 3.17
CA SER A 123 1.10 1.76 2.81
C SER A 123 1.92 1.35 1.59
N PHE A 124 2.04 2.21 0.56
CA PHE A 124 2.87 1.96 -0.62
C PHE A 124 4.37 2.20 -0.40
N ILE A 125 4.74 3.23 0.37
CA ILE A 125 6.12 3.51 0.78
C ILE A 125 6.73 2.28 1.45
N LEU A 126 5.99 1.68 2.38
CA LEU A 126 6.46 0.56 3.17
C LEU A 126 6.63 -0.73 2.36
N MET A 127 5.98 -0.86 1.20
CA MET A 127 6.23 -1.98 0.31
C MET A 127 7.70 -2.04 -0.14
N PHE A 128 8.35 -0.93 -0.52
CA PHE A 128 9.79 -0.98 -0.78
C PHE A 128 10.62 -0.83 0.50
N ALA A 129 10.17 0.00 1.45
CA ALA A 129 10.95 0.30 2.65
C ALA A 129 11.13 -0.92 3.58
N ARG A 130 10.27 -1.95 3.47
CA ARG A 130 10.46 -3.26 4.14
C ARG A 130 11.82 -3.89 3.86
N TYR A 131 12.41 -3.66 2.69
CA TYR A 131 13.76 -4.15 2.37
C TYR A 131 14.86 -3.46 3.18
N GLY A 132 14.54 -2.33 3.82
CA GLY A 132 15.43 -1.58 4.71
C GLY A 132 15.27 -1.88 6.20
N THR A 133 14.45 -2.86 6.61
CA THR A 133 14.15 -3.16 8.03
C THR A 133 15.40 -3.39 8.91
N ARG A 134 16.50 -3.91 8.34
CA ARG A 134 17.78 -4.10 9.06
C ARG A 134 18.54 -2.79 9.34
N PHE A 135 18.21 -1.72 8.64
CA PHE A 135 18.78 -0.38 8.81
C PHE A 135 17.91 0.49 9.74
N PHE A 136 16.59 0.47 9.53
CA PHE A 136 15.62 1.28 10.27
C PHE A 136 14.26 0.57 10.28
N PRO A 137 13.47 0.62 11.38
CA PRO A 137 12.18 -0.08 11.47
C PRO A 137 11.08 0.69 10.74
N PHE A 138 11.17 0.78 9.41
CA PHE A 138 10.29 1.60 8.57
C PHE A 138 8.80 1.35 8.83
N GLN A 139 8.41 0.09 9.05
CA GLN A 139 7.03 -0.33 9.33
C GLN A 139 6.38 0.42 10.52
N ASN A 140 7.18 0.92 11.46
CA ASN A 140 6.69 1.75 12.56
C ASN A 140 6.03 3.07 12.13
N THR A 141 6.17 3.47 10.85
CA THR A 141 5.40 4.57 10.24
C THR A 141 3.89 4.38 10.44
N LEU A 142 3.35 3.16 10.34
CA LEU A 142 1.92 2.90 10.58
C LEU A 142 1.50 2.99 12.05
N ASN A 143 2.44 2.83 13.00
CA ASN A 143 2.15 2.98 14.43
C ASN A 143 1.61 4.39 14.74
N ASN A 144 1.98 5.40 13.94
CA ASN A 144 1.48 6.77 14.08
C ASN A 144 0.01 6.91 13.64
N PHE A 145 -0.49 6.11 12.68
CA PHE A 145 -1.93 6.03 12.40
C PHE A 145 -2.65 5.28 13.53
N TYR A 146 -2.07 4.19 14.02
CA TYR A 146 -2.67 3.37 15.08
C TYR A 146 -2.81 4.11 16.41
N ALA A 147 -1.80 4.91 16.78
CA ALA A 147 -1.84 5.78 17.96
C ALA A 147 -2.90 6.88 17.88
N LYS A 148 -3.28 7.27 16.66
CA LYS A 148 -4.28 8.31 16.40
C LYS A 148 -5.68 7.76 16.14
N GLN A 149 -5.89 6.45 16.27
CA GLN A 149 -7.22 5.85 16.18
C GLN A 149 -8.18 6.44 17.22
N HIS A 150 -9.39 6.76 16.77
CA HIS A 150 -10.45 7.35 17.56
C HIS A 150 -11.20 6.25 18.35
N PRO A 151 -11.91 6.59 19.45
CA PRO A 151 -12.60 5.61 20.28
C PRO A 151 -13.67 4.76 19.57
N ASP A 152 -14.14 5.18 18.39
CA ASP A 152 -15.11 4.46 17.54
C ASP A 152 -14.46 3.62 16.44
N GLY A 153 -13.13 3.62 16.33
CA GLY A 153 -12.37 2.89 15.32
C GLY A 153 -11.86 3.75 14.16
N PHE A 154 -12.35 4.98 13.99
CA PHE A 154 -11.92 5.88 12.91
C PHE A 154 -10.41 6.15 12.93
N ILE A 155 -9.82 6.21 11.75
CA ILE A 155 -8.45 6.67 11.50
C ILE A 155 -8.53 7.64 10.30
N CYS A 156 -8.06 8.87 10.48
CA CYS A 156 -8.03 9.87 9.41
C CYS A 156 -7.02 9.50 8.32
N ARG A 157 -7.39 9.73 7.05
CA ARG A 157 -6.54 9.46 5.88
C ARG A 157 -5.24 10.26 5.86
N GLU A 158 -5.26 11.45 6.45
CA GLU A 158 -4.20 12.43 6.43
C GLU A 158 -4.12 13.10 7.80
N ILE A 159 -2.98 12.95 8.46
CA ILE A 159 -2.75 13.48 9.81
C ILE A 159 -1.57 14.43 9.76
N LYS A 160 -1.76 15.64 10.29
CA LYS A 160 -0.78 16.71 10.27
C LYS A 160 0.45 16.35 11.08
N ALA A 161 1.57 17.04 10.82
CA ALA A 161 2.81 16.87 11.56
C ALA A 161 2.68 17.12 13.08
N ASP A 162 1.71 17.95 13.49
CA ASP A 162 1.32 18.23 14.88
C ASP A 162 0.30 17.22 15.44
N GLY A 163 -0.02 16.17 14.68
CA GLY A 163 -0.96 15.12 15.04
C GLY A 163 -2.44 15.51 15.00
N ALA A 164 -2.83 16.68 14.51
CA ALA A 164 -4.24 16.97 14.27
C ALA A 164 -4.73 16.36 12.95
N ASP A 165 -5.97 15.88 12.91
CA ASP A 165 -6.58 15.38 11.67
C ASP A 165 -6.71 16.50 10.63
N CYS A 166 -6.60 16.15 9.34
CA CYS A 166 -6.99 17.06 8.26
C CYS A 166 -8.51 17.09 7.99
N PHE A 167 -9.26 16.08 8.43
CA PHE A 167 -10.66 15.88 8.10
C PHE A 167 -11.47 15.43 9.33
N GLU A 168 -12.74 15.83 9.41
CA GLU A 168 -13.63 15.35 10.47
C GLU A 168 -14.13 13.95 10.11
N ARG A 169 -14.30 13.08 11.11
CA ARG A 169 -14.53 11.63 10.89
C ARG A 169 -15.66 11.29 9.92
N TYR A 170 -16.74 12.08 9.87
CA TYR A 170 -17.90 11.81 9.00
C TYR A 170 -17.88 12.56 7.65
N ASP A 171 -16.82 13.27 7.30
CA ASP A 171 -16.70 13.88 5.97
C ASP A 171 -16.56 12.77 4.91
N PRO A 172 -17.22 12.86 3.73
CA PRO A 172 -17.06 11.87 2.65
C PRO A 172 -15.63 11.72 2.10
N VAL A 173 -14.70 12.57 2.55
CA VAL A 173 -13.29 12.63 2.20
C VAL A 173 -12.37 12.24 3.36
N SER A 174 -12.89 11.85 4.52
CA SER A 174 -12.11 11.65 5.76
C SER A 174 -11.24 10.39 5.75
N THR A 175 -11.68 9.38 4.98
CA THR A 175 -11.08 8.05 4.85
C THR A 175 -10.13 7.99 3.67
N GLY A 176 -9.08 7.16 3.77
CA GLY A 176 -8.30 6.75 2.62
C GLY A 176 -8.68 5.31 2.24
N PRO A 177 -8.22 4.78 1.11
CA PRO A 177 -8.36 3.37 0.85
C PRO A 177 -7.53 2.59 1.88
N ASN A 178 -8.18 1.63 2.55
CA ASN A 178 -7.64 0.93 3.71
C ASN A 178 -6.59 -0.13 3.31
N LEU A 179 -5.40 0.31 2.88
CA LEU A 179 -4.32 -0.57 2.45
C LEU A 179 -3.34 -0.99 3.57
N MET A 180 -3.54 -0.50 4.80
CA MET A 180 -2.69 -0.84 5.93
C MET A 180 -2.63 -2.37 6.15
N PRO A 181 -3.75 -3.14 6.10
CA PRO A 181 -3.71 -4.59 6.24
C PRO A 181 -2.89 -5.28 5.15
N TRP A 182 -2.88 -4.77 3.91
CA TRP A 182 -2.09 -5.34 2.82
C TRP A 182 -0.59 -5.12 3.05
N CYS A 183 -0.21 -3.89 3.42
CA CYS A 183 1.17 -3.57 3.78
C CYS A 183 1.68 -4.43 4.95
N GLU A 184 0.85 -4.61 5.98
CA GLU A 184 1.20 -5.38 7.17
C GLU A 184 1.30 -6.89 6.89
N MET A 185 0.42 -7.45 6.07
CA MET A 185 0.55 -8.85 5.64
C MET A 185 1.79 -9.07 4.77
N VAL A 186 2.11 -8.16 3.86
CA VAL A 186 3.35 -8.25 3.06
C VAL A 186 4.61 -8.18 3.95
N TYR A 187 4.60 -7.34 4.99
CA TYR A 187 5.66 -7.31 6.01
C TYR A 187 5.71 -8.63 6.81
N PHE A 188 4.56 -9.14 7.26
CA PHE A 188 4.45 -10.41 7.99
C PHE A 188 4.95 -11.61 7.16
N HIS A 189 4.57 -11.74 5.89
CA HIS A 189 5.10 -12.79 5.03
C HIS A 189 6.62 -12.68 4.85
N GLN A 190 7.19 -11.47 4.77
CA GLN A 190 8.65 -11.32 4.64
C GLN A 190 9.40 -11.67 5.95
N PHE A 191 8.83 -11.38 7.12
CA PHE A 191 9.58 -11.37 8.39
C PHE A 191 9.06 -12.28 9.52
N GLY A 192 7.81 -12.76 9.46
CA GLY A 192 7.21 -13.61 10.49
C GLY A 192 6.96 -12.91 11.83
N ASP A 193 6.72 -11.60 11.82
CA ASP A 193 6.54 -10.78 13.03
C ASP A 193 5.11 -10.95 13.62
N THR A 194 4.89 -12.08 14.29
CA THR A 194 3.61 -12.39 14.95
C THR A 194 3.31 -11.45 16.12
N GLU A 195 4.32 -10.88 16.79
CA GLU A 195 4.09 -9.90 17.87
C GLU A 195 3.45 -8.63 17.32
N ARG A 196 3.98 -8.08 16.22
CA ARG A 196 3.35 -6.98 15.52
C ARG A 196 1.94 -7.34 15.07
N LEU A 197 1.76 -8.54 14.50
CA LEU A 197 0.47 -9.00 14.00
C LEU A 197 -0.61 -9.01 15.10
N HIS A 198 -0.30 -9.52 16.30
CA HIS A 198 -1.20 -9.45 17.47
C HIS A 198 -1.60 -8.02 17.84
N LYS A 199 -0.65 -7.07 17.81
CA LYS A 199 -0.86 -5.68 18.23
C LYS A 199 -1.71 -4.86 17.26
N ILE A 200 -1.54 -5.09 15.96
CA ILE A 200 -2.25 -4.33 14.92
C ILE A 200 -3.65 -4.91 14.62
N PHE A 201 -3.87 -6.21 14.82
CA PHE A 201 -5.13 -6.88 14.49
C PHE A 201 -6.39 -6.17 15.03
N PRO A 202 -6.52 -5.85 16.34
CA PRO A 202 -7.70 -5.15 16.84
C PRO A 202 -7.84 -3.73 16.28
N VAL A 203 -6.72 -3.05 15.98
CA VAL A 203 -6.71 -1.71 15.38
C VAL A 203 -7.32 -1.73 13.97
N LEU A 204 -6.86 -2.66 13.14
CA LEU A 204 -7.27 -2.79 11.75
C LEU A 204 -8.72 -3.28 11.65
N CYS A 205 -9.12 -4.22 12.50
CA CYS A 205 -10.50 -4.70 12.59
C CYS A 205 -11.46 -3.60 13.06
N ALA A 206 -11.08 -2.78 14.03
CA ALA A 206 -11.88 -1.62 14.46
C ALA A 206 -12.06 -0.59 13.34
N TYR A 207 -11.01 -0.29 12.56
CA TYR A 207 -11.13 0.62 11.42
C TYR A 207 -12.01 0.05 10.30
N TYR A 208 -11.90 -1.25 10.03
CA TYR A 208 -12.79 -1.95 9.10
C TYR A 208 -14.26 -1.86 9.53
N LYS A 209 -14.58 -2.17 10.81
CA LYS A 209 -15.94 -2.05 11.36
C LYS A 209 -16.46 -0.61 11.30
N TRP A 210 -15.59 0.39 11.51
CA TRP A 210 -15.97 1.80 11.35
C TRP A 210 -16.32 2.15 9.90
N LEU A 211 -15.54 1.69 8.92
CA LEU A 211 -15.84 1.90 7.50
C LEU A 211 -17.16 1.23 7.10
N LYS A 212 -17.40 -0.02 7.53
CA LYS A 212 -18.65 -0.75 7.31
C LYS A 212 -19.88 0.01 7.81
N LEU A 213 -19.77 0.63 8.98
CA LEU A 213 -20.86 1.40 9.58
C LEU A 213 -21.12 2.74 8.86
N ASN A 214 -20.06 3.43 8.42
CA ASN A 214 -20.16 4.85 8.02
C ASN A 214 -20.05 5.09 6.50
N HIS A 215 -19.52 4.14 5.72
CA HIS A 215 -19.24 4.28 4.27
C HIS A 215 -19.97 3.26 3.39
N THR A 216 -21.05 2.67 3.90
CA THR A 216 -21.91 1.73 3.14
C THR A 216 -23.26 2.32 2.78
N TRP A 217 -23.89 1.73 1.76
CA TRP A 217 -25.29 1.88 1.42
C TRP A 217 -26.14 0.82 2.13
N ARG A 218 -27.47 1.00 2.10
CA ARG A 218 -28.44 0.04 2.69
C ARG A 218 -28.31 -1.40 2.15
N ASN A 219 -27.77 -1.60 0.96
CA ASN A 219 -27.52 -2.92 0.36
C ASN A 219 -26.16 -3.54 0.80
N GLY A 220 -25.38 -2.87 1.67
CA GLY A 220 -24.07 -3.31 2.13
C GLY A 220 -22.89 -2.89 1.24
N THR A 221 -23.14 -2.33 0.05
CA THR A 221 -22.06 -1.89 -0.86
C THR A 221 -21.47 -0.56 -0.44
N TYR A 222 -20.19 -0.34 -0.75
CA TYR A 222 -19.43 0.84 -0.33
C TYR A 222 -19.53 2.01 -1.31
N TRP A 223 -19.39 3.20 -0.74
CA TRP A 223 -19.17 4.46 -1.44
C TRP A 223 -17.93 5.18 -0.93
N SER A 224 -17.40 6.09 -1.74
CA SER A 224 -16.24 6.91 -1.40
C SER A 224 -16.33 8.26 -2.13
N SER A 225 -15.24 8.99 -2.27
CA SER A 225 -15.12 10.22 -3.05
C SER A 225 -13.80 10.24 -3.82
N GLY A 226 -13.54 11.26 -4.65
CA GLY A 226 -12.23 11.41 -5.31
C GLY A 226 -11.08 11.41 -4.31
N TRP A 227 -11.15 12.23 -3.26
CA TRP A 227 -10.19 12.22 -2.15
C TRP A 227 -10.25 10.95 -1.28
N GLY A 228 -11.44 10.41 -1.08
CA GLY A 228 -11.65 9.17 -0.34
C GLY A 228 -10.97 7.95 -0.97
N THR A 229 -10.92 7.91 -2.30
CA THR A 229 -10.22 6.88 -3.08
C THR A 229 -8.75 7.21 -3.37
N GLY A 230 -8.31 8.44 -3.10
CA GLY A 230 -7.04 8.96 -3.57
C GLY A 230 -6.95 9.17 -5.08
N MET A 231 -8.08 9.10 -5.81
CA MET A 231 -8.17 9.24 -7.27
C MET A 231 -8.91 10.53 -7.70
N ASP A 232 -8.53 11.65 -7.07
CA ASP A 232 -9.15 12.99 -7.03
C ASP A 232 -9.97 13.44 -8.25
N ASN A 233 -9.39 13.37 -9.44
CA ASN A 233 -9.96 13.96 -10.66
C ASN A 233 -10.32 12.92 -11.74
N MET A 234 -10.40 11.64 -11.35
CA MET A 234 -10.80 10.56 -12.25
C MET A 234 -12.24 10.80 -12.76
N PRO A 235 -12.50 10.70 -14.08
CA PRO A 235 -13.76 11.13 -14.68
C PRO A 235 -14.89 10.09 -14.56
N ARG A 236 -15.17 9.62 -13.34
CA ARG A 236 -16.20 8.60 -13.05
C ARG A 236 -17.52 9.19 -12.52
N VAL A 237 -17.45 10.25 -11.73
CA VAL A 237 -18.59 10.91 -11.05
C VAL A 237 -19.47 11.73 -12.03
N PRO A 238 -20.82 11.75 -11.89
CA PRO A 238 -21.70 12.58 -12.71
C PRO A 238 -21.41 14.08 -12.60
N SER A 239 -21.72 14.82 -13.67
CA SER A 239 -21.28 16.21 -13.89
C SER A 239 -21.81 17.25 -12.88
N GLU A 240 -22.92 16.95 -12.22
CA GLU A 240 -23.62 17.78 -11.25
C GLU A 240 -23.05 17.66 -9.83
N TYR A 241 -22.19 16.67 -9.59
CA TYR A 241 -21.50 16.44 -8.32
C TYR A 241 -20.03 16.86 -8.40
N SER A 242 -19.39 17.11 -7.24
CA SER A 242 -17.94 17.34 -7.20
C SER A 242 -17.21 16.02 -7.42
N PRO A 243 -16.36 15.85 -8.45
CA PRO A 243 -15.60 14.62 -8.64
C PRO A 243 -14.61 14.37 -7.49
N ILE A 244 -14.20 15.44 -6.79
CA ILE A 244 -13.21 15.38 -5.70
C ILE A 244 -13.88 15.02 -4.36
N TYR A 245 -15.04 15.63 -4.07
CA TYR A 245 -15.62 15.64 -2.72
C TYR A 245 -16.94 14.88 -2.57
N SER A 246 -17.64 14.61 -3.66
CA SER A 246 -18.97 13.98 -3.63
C SER A 246 -18.90 12.50 -3.93
N HIS A 247 -19.70 11.69 -3.23
CA HIS A 247 -19.87 10.26 -3.51
C HIS A 247 -20.84 9.97 -4.67
N GLY A 248 -21.53 11.00 -5.20
CA GLY A 248 -22.42 10.90 -6.37
C GLY A 248 -23.62 9.96 -6.23
N HIS A 249 -23.94 9.52 -5.01
CA HIS A 249 -24.80 8.36 -4.71
C HIS A 249 -24.42 7.07 -5.48
N MET A 250 -23.14 6.94 -5.87
CA MET A 250 -22.62 5.81 -6.63
C MET A 250 -22.21 4.64 -5.75
N ILE A 251 -22.11 3.45 -6.34
CA ILE A 251 -21.36 2.32 -5.80
C ILE A 251 -19.96 2.36 -6.41
N TRP A 252 -18.94 2.49 -5.55
CA TRP A 252 -17.56 2.74 -5.96
C TRP A 252 -16.80 1.40 -6.05
N LEU A 253 -16.56 0.92 -7.27
CA LEU A 253 -16.01 -0.41 -7.58
C LEU A 253 -14.73 -0.73 -6.81
N ASP A 254 -13.75 0.16 -6.91
CA ASP A 254 -12.45 0.07 -6.24
C ASP A 254 -12.58 -0.04 -4.72
N THR A 255 -13.47 0.75 -4.11
CA THR A 255 -13.72 0.75 -2.67
C THR A 255 -14.34 -0.59 -2.23
N ASN A 256 -15.27 -1.13 -3.02
CA ASN A 256 -15.87 -2.45 -2.74
C ASN A 256 -14.84 -3.59 -2.91
N LEU A 257 -14.01 -3.54 -3.96
CA LEU A 257 -12.91 -4.49 -4.18
C LEU A 257 -11.86 -4.46 -3.07
N GLN A 258 -11.46 -3.27 -2.62
CA GLN A 258 -10.51 -3.07 -1.53
C GLN A 258 -11.04 -3.56 -0.19
N GLN A 259 -12.34 -3.38 0.09
CA GLN A 259 -12.96 -3.88 1.33
C GLN A 259 -13.15 -5.40 1.31
N LEU A 260 -13.44 -5.99 0.15
CA LEU A 260 -13.40 -7.44 -0.05
C LEU A 260 -11.98 -7.99 0.17
N PHE A 261 -10.97 -7.39 -0.46
CA PHE A 261 -9.57 -7.79 -0.29
C PHE A 261 -9.12 -7.66 1.18
N THR A 262 -9.46 -6.55 1.83
CA THR A 262 -9.13 -6.30 3.23
C THR A 262 -9.83 -7.26 4.19
N ALA A 263 -11.09 -7.63 3.93
CA ALA A 263 -11.77 -8.68 4.70
C ALA A 263 -10.97 -9.98 4.68
N ASN A 264 -10.55 -10.42 3.49
CA ASN A 264 -9.77 -11.64 3.31
C ASN A 264 -8.41 -11.58 4.03
N LEU A 265 -7.71 -10.43 3.97
CA LEU A 265 -6.46 -10.23 4.70
C LEU A 265 -6.67 -10.26 6.23
N LEU A 266 -7.74 -9.66 6.75
CA LEU A 266 -8.03 -9.68 8.18
C LEU A 266 -8.45 -11.07 8.65
N LEU A 267 -9.17 -11.84 7.82
CA LEU A 267 -9.43 -13.26 8.08
C LEU A 267 -8.12 -14.08 8.09
N GLU A 268 -7.20 -13.83 7.16
CA GLU A 268 -5.86 -14.46 7.16
C GLU A 268 -5.07 -14.13 8.44
N MET A 269 -5.05 -12.86 8.87
CA MET A 269 -4.51 -12.48 10.19
C MET A 269 -5.20 -13.26 11.31
N GLY A 270 -6.53 -13.32 11.29
CA GLY A 270 -7.34 -14.07 12.27
C GLY A 270 -7.00 -15.56 12.32
N PHE A 271 -6.62 -16.19 11.19
CA PHE A 271 -6.15 -17.57 11.17
C PHE A 271 -4.75 -17.72 11.78
N TYR A 272 -3.79 -16.83 11.45
CA TYR A 272 -2.46 -16.85 12.06
C TYR A 272 -2.46 -16.56 13.58
N LEU A 273 -3.43 -15.79 14.06
CA LEU A 273 -3.55 -15.38 15.46
C LEU A 273 -4.54 -16.24 16.29
N GLU A 274 -5.23 -17.20 15.66
CA GLU A 274 -6.34 -17.96 16.25
C GLU A 274 -7.52 -17.08 16.77
N ARG A 275 -7.73 -15.90 16.13
CA ARG A 275 -8.76 -14.90 16.46
C ARG A 275 -9.87 -14.72 15.40
N TRP A 276 -9.90 -15.53 14.34
CA TRP A 276 -10.82 -15.36 13.20
C TRP A 276 -12.32 -15.35 13.60
N GLN A 277 -12.70 -16.02 14.67
CA GLN A 277 -14.09 -16.03 15.18
C GLN A 277 -14.57 -14.66 15.69
N GLU A 278 -13.67 -13.71 15.98
CA GLU A 278 -14.01 -12.35 16.40
C GLU A 278 -14.46 -11.44 15.24
N ILE A 279 -14.31 -11.94 14.02
CA ILE A 279 -14.56 -11.24 12.75
C ILE A 279 -15.24 -12.13 11.70
N GLU A 280 -15.98 -13.17 12.12
CA GLU A 280 -16.73 -14.06 11.22
C GLU A 280 -17.68 -13.26 10.29
N GLU A 281 -18.20 -12.12 10.76
CA GLU A 281 -19.05 -11.22 9.97
C GLU A 281 -18.33 -10.50 8.82
N PHE A 282 -17.00 -10.61 8.72
CA PHE A 282 -16.22 -10.13 7.57
C PHE A 282 -16.26 -11.16 6.42
N GLU A 283 -16.39 -12.47 6.71
CA GLU A 283 -16.49 -13.50 5.67
C GLU A 283 -17.85 -13.40 4.95
N ASP A 284 -18.93 -13.17 5.70
CA ASP A 284 -20.27 -12.92 5.13
C ASP A 284 -20.32 -11.64 4.29
N GLU A 285 -19.62 -10.60 4.71
CA GLU A 285 -19.47 -9.36 3.95
C GLU A 285 -18.65 -9.59 2.67
N ALA A 286 -17.53 -10.32 2.76
CA ALA A 286 -16.72 -10.68 1.60
C ALA A 286 -17.55 -11.45 0.55
N LYS A 287 -18.32 -12.45 0.98
CA LYS A 287 -19.24 -13.22 0.11
C LYS A 287 -20.29 -12.30 -0.54
N MET A 288 -20.88 -11.38 0.23
CA MET A 288 -21.89 -10.43 -0.26
C MET A 288 -21.29 -9.45 -1.29
N LEU A 289 -20.16 -8.82 -0.97
CA LEU A 289 -19.46 -7.89 -1.87
C LEU A 289 -19.04 -8.60 -3.15
N GLY A 290 -18.40 -9.76 -3.05
CA GLY A 290 -17.93 -10.52 -4.22
C GLY A 290 -19.07 -10.90 -5.16
N LYS A 291 -20.19 -11.38 -4.60
CA LYS A 291 -21.41 -11.64 -5.37
C LYS A 291 -21.98 -10.36 -6.01
N TYR A 292 -22.04 -9.26 -5.27
CA TYR A 292 -22.57 -8.00 -5.80
C TYR A 292 -21.75 -7.48 -6.97
N ILE A 293 -20.41 -7.48 -6.84
CA ILE A 293 -19.48 -7.02 -7.86
C ILE A 293 -19.62 -7.87 -9.14
N HIS A 294 -19.59 -9.21 -9.01
CA HIS A 294 -19.78 -10.13 -10.13
C HIS A 294 -21.11 -9.87 -10.87
N ASP A 295 -22.23 -9.80 -10.13
CA ASP A 295 -23.56 -9.74 -10.72
C ASP A 295 -23.95 -8.37 -11.29
N ASN A 296 -23.36 -7.28 -10.77
CA ASN A 296 -23.87 -5.92 -11.03
C ASN A 296 -22.83 -4.94 -11.60
N LEU A 297 -21.52 -5.22 -11.46
CA LEU A 297 -20.44 -4.29 -11.85
C LEU A 297 -19.65 -4.75 -13.09
N TRP A 298 -19.85 -6.00 -13.54
CA TRP A 298 -19.28 -6.54 -14.78
C TRP A 298 -20.13 -6.14 -15.99
N ASP A 299 -19.52 -5.47 -16.97
CA ASP A 299 -20.13 -5.28 -18.29
C ASP A 299 -19.67 -6.37 -19.26
N GLU A 300 -20.58 -7.29 -19.57
CA GLU A 300 -20.34 -8.40 -20.49
C GLU A 300 -20.03 -7.93 -21.93
N LYS A 301 -20.41 -6.71 -22.31
CA LYS A 301 -20.14 -6.18 -23.66
C LYS A 301 -18.68 -5.75 -23.83
N THR A 302 -18.12 -5.01 -22.89
CA THR A 302 -16.72 -4.54 -22.95
C THR A 302 -15.74 -5.51 -22.30
N GLY A 303 -16.21 -6.42 -21.43
CA GLY A 303 -15.35 -7.35 -20.70
C GLY A 303 -14.53 -6.67 -19.60
N PHE A 304 -15.16 -5.75 -18.86
CA PHE A 304 -14.50 -4.91 -17.87
C PHE A 304 -15.44 -4.60 -16.68
N LEU A 305 -14.86 -4.23 -15.53
CA LEU A 305 -15.58 -3.82 -14.33
C LEU A 305 -15.74 -2.29 -14.26
N TYR A 306 -16.90 -1.80 -13.82
CA TYR A 306 -17.20 -0.38 -13.68
C TYR A 306 -17.89 -0.03 -12.36
N ASP A 307 -17.92 1.26 -12.02
CA ASP A 307 -18.82 1.79 -10.99
C ASP A 307 -20.28 1.68 -11.42
N GLN A 308 -21.20 1.72 -10.45
CA GLN A 308 -22.63 1.85 -10.70
C GLN A 308 -23.14 3.23 -10.24
N TYR A 309 -23.92 3.89 -11.10
CA TYR A 309 -24.63 5.13 -10.80
C TYR A 309 -25.88 4.86 -9.94
N ALA A 310 -26.42 5.93 -9.35
CA ALA A 310 -27.57 5.85 -8.43
C ALA A 310 -28.87 5.31 -9.06
N ASP A 311 -28.96 5.30 -10.40
CA ASP A 311 -30.08 4.72 -11.16
C ASP A 311 -29.89 3.23 -11.52
N GLY A 312 -28.77 2.64 -11.11
CA GLY A 312 -28.41 1.24 -11.40
C GLY A 312 -27.64 1.05 -12.71
N THR A 313 -27.40 2.11 -13.51
CA THR A 313 -26.59 2.00 -14.73
C THR A 313 -25.09 1.99 -14.45
N LEU A 314 -24.30 1.37 -15.34
CA LEU A 314 -22.85 1.35 -15.21
C LEU A 314 -22.20 2.66 -15.71
N CYS A 315 -21.14 3.06 -15.02
CA CYS A 315 -20.19 4.06 -15.49
C CYS A 315 -19.49 3.59 -16.77
N THR A 316 -19.00 4.53 -17.58
CA THR A 316 -18.26 4.26 -18.83
C THR A 316 -16.74 4.44 -18.67
N THR A 317 -16.25 4.77 -17.48
CA THR A 317 -14.84 5.08 -17.21
C THR A 317 -14.07 3.83 -16.79
N LYS A 318 -13.24 3.30 -17.69
CA LYS A 318 -12.25 2.25 -17.37
C LYS A 318 -11.08 2.87 -16.59
N GLY A 319 -11.16 2.82 -15.26
CA GLY A 319 -10.11 3.28 -14.36
C GLY A 319 -9.19 2.15 -13.89
N ILE A 320 -7.95 2.49 -13.51
CA ILE A 320 -6.96 1.55 -12.95
C ILE A 320 -7.47 0.84 -11.68
N GLY A 321 -8.40 1.46 -10.94
CA GLY A 321 -9.04 0.88 -9.75
C GLY A 321 -9.81 -0.42 -9.99
N ALA A 322 -10.22 -0.72 -11.22
CA ALA A 322 -10.85 -2.01 -11.54
C ALA A 322 -9.90 -3.20 -11.32
N TYR A 323 -8.59 -3.00 -11.46
CA TYR A 323 -7.59 -4.07 -11.31
C TYR A 323 -7.35 -4.50 -9.86
N TRP A 324 -7.96 -3.86 -8.86
CA TRP A 324 -8.05 -4.45 -7.52
C TRP A 324 -8.75 -5.82 -7.52
N ALA A 325 -9.54 -6.14 -8.56
CA ALA A 325 -10.12 -7.46 -8.75
C ALA A 325 -9.08 -8.59 -8.88
N LEU A 326 -7.83 -8.28 -9.25
CA LEU A 326 -6.73 -9.26 -9.26
C LEU A 326 -6.43 -9.86 -7.87
N PHE A 327 -6.80 -9.18 -6.78
CA PHE A 327 -6.65 -9.67 -5.40
C PHE A 327 -7.91 -10.36 -4.85
N THR A 328 -8.84 -10.72 -5.73
CA THR A 328 -10.16 -11.26 -5.38
C THR A 328 -10.58 -12.36 -6.36
N ASP A 329 -11.62 -13.12 -6.04
CA ASP A 329 -12.19 -14.16 -6.92
C ASP A 329 -13.56 -13.75 -7.49
N VAL A 330 -13.78 -12.45 -7.72
CA VAL A 330 -15.07 -11.92 -8.25
C VAL A 330 -15.27 -12.13 -9.74
N LEU A 331 -14.21 -12.50 -10.47
CA LEU A 331 -14.25 -12.83 -11.90
C LEU A 331 -13.84 -14.28 -12.09
N ASP A 332 -14.55 -15.00 -12.96
CA ASP A 332 -14.08 -16.29 -13.47
C ASP A 332 -12.84 -16.13 -14.36
N SER A 333 -12.18 -17.22 -14.74
CA SER A 333 -10.95 -17.16 -15.53
C SER A 333 -11.14 -16.53 -16.92
N VAL A 334 -12.31 -16.66 -17.54
CA VAL A 334 -12.62 -16.10 -18.87
C VAL A 334 -12.89 -14.61 -18.76
N GLN A 335 -13.63 -14.17 -17.74
CA GLN A 335 -13.82 -12.76 -17.41
C GLN A 335 -12.48 -12.10 -17.06
N LEU A 336 -11.66 -12.75 -16.23
CA LEU A 336 -10.36 -12.26 -15.82
C LEU A 336 -9.40 -12.13 -17.00
N ASP A 337 -9.29 -13.14 -17.87
CA ASP A 337 -8.50 -13.08 -19.11
C ASP A 337 -8.90 -11.90 -19.99
N ARG A 338 -10.20 -11.62 -20.11
CA ARG A 338 -10.73 -10.49 -20.89
C ARG A 338 -10.34 -9.15 -20.27
N MET A 339 -10.47 -9.00 -18.96
CA MET A 339 -10.10 -7.77 -18.24
C MET A 339 -8.59 -7.53 -18.29
N VAL A 340 -7.79 -8.57 -18.07
CA VAL A 340 -6.32 -8.52 -18.14
C VAL A 340 -5.83 -8.17 -19.54
N LYS A 341 -6.50 -8.64 -20.60
CA LYS A 341 -6.17 -8.32 -22.00
C LYS A 341 -6.27 -6.83 -22.33
N GLU A 342 -7.08 -6.05 -21.62
CA GLU A 342 -7.11 -4.59 -21.80
C GLU A 342 -5.77 -3.93 -21.41
N LEU A 343 -4.95 -4.54 -20.53
CA LEU A 343 -3.60 -4.04 -20.22
C LEU A 343 -2.68 -4.04 -21.44
N ASP A 344 -2.86 -4.97 -22.38
CA ASP A 344 -2.11 -5.06 -23.65
C ASP A 344 -2.80 -4.36 -24.83
N ASN A 345 -4.02 -3.84 -24.64
CA ASN A 345 -4.75 -3.13 -25.68
C ASN A 345 -4.17 -1.70 -25.87
N PRO A 346 -3.62 -1.36 -27.05
CA PRO A 346 -3.04 -0.03 -27.30
C PRO A 346 -4.08 1.09 -27.34
N ALA A 347 -5.36 0.77 -27.53
CA ALA A 347 -6.43 1.77 -27.45
C ALA A 347 -6.76 2.19 -26.00
N THR A 348 -6.36 1.40 -25.00
CA THR A 348 -6.69 1.68 -23.59
C THR A 348 -5.45 1.83 -22.71
N PHE A 349 -4.85 0.73 -22.26
CA PHE A 349 -3.82 0.76 -21.21
C PHE A 349 -2.39 0.47 -21.69
N ASN A 350 -2.21 -0.10 -22.89
CA ASN A 350 -0.89 -0.34 -23.47
C ASN A 350 -0.33 0.92 -24.14
N ARG A 351 0.06 1.88 -23.30
CA ARG A 351 0.62 3.18 -23.70
C ARG A 351 2.15 3.16 -23.62
N LYS A 352 2.80 4.24 -24.03
CA LYS A 352 4.28 4.31 -24.04
C LYS A 352 4.86 4.08 -22.64
N HIS A 353 4.24 4.68 -21.63
CA HIS A 353 4.44 4.38 -20.21
C HIS A 353 3.19 3.69 -19.68
N ARG A 354 3.32 2.39 -19.38
CA ARG A 354 2.27 1.58 -18.77
C ARG A 354 2.34 1.74 -17.24
N ILE A 355 1.23 1.70 -16.50
CA ILE A 355 -0.17 1.66 -16.91
C ILE A 355 -0.77 3.04 -16.59
N PRO A 356 -1.47 3.72 -17.51
CA PRO A 356 -2.14 4.96 -17.18
C PRO A 356 -3.29 4.71 -16.19
N SER A 357 -3.52 5.67 -15.30
CA SER A 357 -4.66 5.68 -14.35
C SER A 357 -6.04 5.58 -15.01
N LEU A 358 -6.14 6.01 -16.26
CA LEU A 358 -7.35 6.11 -17.07
C LEU A 358 -7.07 5.55 -18.47
N SER A 359 -7.99 4.79 -19.04
CA SER A 359 -7.86 4.30 -20.41
C SER A 359 -7.76 5.42 -21.46
N ALA A 360 -6.91 5.23 -22.47
CA ALA A 360 -6.67 6.23 -23.51
C ALA A 360 -7.86 6.43 -24.48
N ASP A 361 -8.84 5.53 -24.50
CA ASP A 361 -10.11 5.69 -25.23
C ASP A 361 -11.09 6.65 -24.52
N ASN A 362 -10.80 7.08 -23.28
CA ASN A 362 -11.65 8.02 -22.56
C ASN A 362 -11.45 9.47 -23.07
N PRO A 363 -12.52 10.23 -23.41
CA PRO A 363 -12.39 11.61 -23.91
C PRO A 363 -11.70 12.61 -22.96
N LYS A 364 -11.64 12.31 -21.65
CA LYS A 364 -10.95 13.14 -20.66
C LYS A 364 -9.48 12.74 -20.46
N TYR A 365 -9.00 11.67 -21.09
CA TYR A 365 -7.58 11.26 -21.08
C TYR A 365 -6.64 12.40 -21.51
N LYS A 366 -5.46 12.48 -20.91
CA LYS A 366 -4.43 13.49 -21.19
C LYS A 366 -3.06 12.86 -21.34
N GLU A 367 -2.40 13.17 -22.46
CA GLU A 367 -1.09 12.64 -22.84
C GLU A 367 0.03 13.02 -21.84
N ASN A 368 -0.13 14.14 -21.15
CA ASN A 368 0.74 14.62 -20.06
C ASN A 368 0.30 14.13 -18.66
N GLY A 369 -0.60 13.15 -18.62
CA GLY A 369 -1.12 12.49 -17.42
C GLY A 369 -2.21 13.27 -16.68
N ARG A 370 -1.98 14.56 -16.40
CA ARG A 370 -2.88 15.45 -15.63
C ARG A 370 -3.54 14.74 -14.44
N TYR A 371 -2.72 14.26 -13.51
CA TYR A 371 -3.15 13.52 -12.32
C TYR A 371 -3.86 12.19 -12.69
N TRP A 372 -5.06 11.89 -12.19
CA TRP A 372 -5.82 10.65 -12.50
C TRP A 372 -6.59 10.69 -13.83
N GLN A 373 -6.14 11.51 -14.78
CA GLN A 373 -6.68 11.60 -16.15
C GLN A 373 -5.73 10.97 -17.19
N GLY A 374 -4.91 10.01 -16.76
CA GLY A 374 -3.93 9.33 -17.60
C GLY A 374 -2.56 9.18 -16.96
N GLY A 375 -2.26 9.90 -15.87
CA GLY A 375 -0.98 9.81 -15.18
C GLY A 375 -0.66 8.38 -14.77
N VAL A 376 0.63 8.01 -14.84
CA VAL A 376 1.14 6.69 -14.47
C VAL A 376 1.68 6.76 -13.05
N TRP A 377 1.05 6.00 -12.15
CA TRP A 377 1.32 6.07 -10.71
C TRP A 377 2.03 4.81 -10.24
N PRO A 378 3.25 4.91 -9.65
CA PRO A 378 4.00 3.73 -9.20
C PRO A 378 3.22 2.82 -8.25
N GLY A 379 2.45 3.38 -7.31
CA GLY A 379 1.61 2.62 -6.39
C GLY A 379 0.58 1.72 -7.09
N THR A 380 -0.25 2.28 -7.98
CA THR A 380 -1.25 1.47 -8.69
C THR A 380 -0.62 0.51 -9.70
N ASN A 381 0.51 0.88 -10.31
CA ASN A 381 1.27 -0.06 -11.15
C ASN A 381 1.74 -1.27 -10.35
N TYR A 382 2.37 -1.05 -9.19
CA TYR A 382 2.82 -2.11 -8.30
C TYR A 382 1.66 -3.01 -7.85
N MET A 383 0.50 -2.42 -7.51
CA MET A 383 -0.74 -3.15 -7.25
C MET A 383 -1.11 -4.08 -8.43
N VAL A 384 -1.17 -3.59 -9.66
CA VAL A 384 -1.51 -4.44 -10.82
C VAL A 384 -0.45 -5.53 -11.03
N MET A 385 0.84 -5.22 -10.94
CA MET A 385 1.91 -6.20 -11.18
C MET A 385 1.92 -7.31 -10.13
N GLN A 386 1.68 -6.99 -8.86
CA GLN A 386 1.52 -7.99 -7.79
C GLN A 386 0.28 -8.87 -8.04
N GLY A 387 -0.88 -8.27 -8.32
CA GLY A 387 -2.10 -9.01 -8.60
C GLY A 387 -1.99 -9.93 -9.83
N LEU A 388 -1.32 -9.47 -10.89
CA LEU A 388 -1.02 -10.30 -12.07
C LEU A 388 -0.16 -11.51 -11.72
N VAL A 389 0.87 -11.36 -10.87
CA VAL A 389 1.68 -12.50 -10.39
C VAL A 389 0.84 -13.48 -9.58
N GLN A 390 0.00 -12.98 -8.65
CA GLN A 390 -0.88 -13.83 -7.84
C GLN A 390 -1.88 -14.64 -8.69
N LYS A 391 -2.35 -14.07 -9.81
CA LYS A 391 -3.26 -14.73 -10.76
C LYS A 391 -2.54 -15.49 -11.88
N GLY A 392 -1.21 -15.64 -11.83
CA GLY A 392 -0.42 -16.45 -12.77
C GLY A 392 0.02 -15.75 -14.06
N TYR A 393 -0.34 -14.48 -14.27
CA TYR A 393 0.07 -13.65 -15.42
C TYR A 393 1.48 -13.05 -15.25
N GLY A 394 2.42 -13.79 -14.63
CA GLY A 394 3.74 -13.29 -14.26
C GLY A 394 4.57 -12.73 -15.43
N LYS A 395 4.42 -13.30 -16.63
CA LYS A 395 5.04 -12.78 -17.86
C LYS A 395 4.59 -11.34 -18.16
N LEU A 396 3.28 -11.09 -18.14
CA LEU A 396 2.70 -9.76 -18.41
C LEU A 396 3.08 -8.76 -17.30
N ALA A 397 3.09 -9.20 -16.05
CA ALA A 397 3.57 -8.38 -14.93
C ALA A 397 5.01 -7.91 -15.14
N ARG A 398 5.91 -8.81 -15.59
CA ARG A 398 7.29 -8.46 -15.92
C ARG A 398 7.39 -7.53 -17.14
N GLU A 399 6.61 -7.74 -18.20
CA GLU A 399 6.59 -6.87 -19.39
C GLU A 399 6.13 -5.44 -19.03
N ILE A 400 5.14 -5.31 -18.14
CA ILE A 400 4.69 -4.02 -17.59
C ILE A 400 5.78 -3.39 -16.72
N CYS A 401 6.41 -4.16 -15.82
CA CYS A 401 7.51 -3.68 -14.98
C CYS A 401 8.67 -3.13 -15.81
N LEU A 402 9.17 -3.90 -16.78
CA LEU A 402 10.29 -3.48 -17.63
C LEU A 402 9.95 -2.19 -18.41
N ASN A 403 8.70 -2.03 -18.87
CA ASN A 403 8.26 -0.79 -19.48
C ASN A 403 8.22 0.37 -18.47
N HIS A 404 7.57 0.18 -17.31
CA HIS A 404 7.42 1.21 -16.29
C HIS A 404 8.77 1.70 -15.77
N TYR A 405 9.62 0.76 -15.38
CA TYR A 405 10.98 1.00 -14.91
C TYR A 405 11.81 1.76 -15.95
N ALA A 406 11.75 1.36 -17.22
CA ALA A 406 12.51 2.04 -18.28
C ALA A 406 12.09 3.50 -18.46
N GLN A 407 10.78 3.82 -18.43
CA GLN A 407 10.34 5.22 -18.55
C GLN A 407 10.70 6.04 -17.30
N VAL A 408 10.59 5.47 -16.09
CA VAL A 408 11.04 6.11 -14.84
C VAL A 408 12.55 6.36 -14.89
N PHE A 409 13.34 5.42 -15.39
CA PHE A 409 14.79 5.55 -15.56
C PHE A 409 15.19 6.61 -16.58
N GLU A 410 14.45 6.75 -17.69
CA GLU A 410 14.66 7.88 -18.63
C GLU A 410 14.38 9.24 -17.97
N VAL A 411 13.34 9.36 -17.14
CA VAL A 411 13.06 10.58 -16.38
C VAL A 411 14.14 10.85 -15.33
N TYR A 412 14.59 9.81 -14.63
CA TYR A 412 15.71 9.90 -13.68
C TYR A 412 16.99 10.40 -14.36
N LYS A 413 17.37 9.84 -15.52
CA LYS A 413 18.56 10.28 -16.27
C LYS A 413 18.50 11.74 -16.71
N LYS A 414 17.29 12.28 -16.98
CA LYS A 414 17.08 13.68 -17.36
C LYS A 414 17.07 14.65 -16.16
N THR A 415 16.50 14.22 -15.04
CA THR A 415 16.14 15.12 -13.91
C THR A 415 16.95 14.90 -12.64
N GLY A 416 17.65 13.76 -12.50
CA GLY A 416 18.42 13.37 -11.32
C GLY A 416 17.57 13.01 -10.10
N THR A 417 16.25 12.89 -10.23
CA THR A 417 15.32 12.69 -9.12
C THR A 417 14.06 11.92 -9.51
N PHE A 418 13.20 11.64 -8.53
CA PHE A 418 11.94 10.91 -8.67
C PHE A 418 10.75 11.86 -8.53
N TRP A 419 9.62 11.44 -9.11
CA TRP A 419 8.41 12.24 -9.23
C TRP A 419 7.17 11.48 -8.76
N GLU A 420 6.19 12.22 -8.25
CA GLU A 420 4.92 11.70 -7.73
C GLU A 420 4.21 10.76 -8.72
N TYR A 421 4.15 11.14 -10.00
CA TYR A 421 3.61 10.35 -11.09
C TYR A 421 4.18 10.82 -12.43
N TYR A 422 3.95 10.03 -13.49
CA TYR A 422 4.63 10.19 -14.78
C TYR A 422 3.64 10.37 -15.95
N ALA A 423 4.10 10.90 -17.08
CA ALA A 423 3.29 11.09 -18.28
C ALA A 423 3.14 9.77 -19.08
N PRO A 424 1.94 9.38 -19.52
CA PRO A 424 1.72 8.10 -20.20
C PRO A 424 2.26 8.03 -21.64
N GLU A 425 2.43 9.18 -22.33
CA GLU A 425 2.86 9.23 -23.74
C GLU A 425 4.32 9.67 -23.93
N SER A 426 5.03 9.99 -22.85
CA SER A 426 6.41 10.48 -22.89
C SER A 426 7.19 10.11 -21.63
N ALA A 427 8.50 9.91 -21.77
CA ALA A 427 9.41 9.77 -20.63
C ALA A 427 9.64 11.14 -19.97
N GLU A 428 8.60 11.71 -19.38
CA GLU A 428 8.58 12.99 -18.67
C GLU A 428 7.78 12.85 -17.35
N PRO A 429 8.01 13.73 -16.36
CA PRO A 429 7.13 13.83 -15.21
C PRO A 429 5.67 14.10 -15.60
N GLY A 430 4.74 13.68 -14.76
CA GLY A 430 3.33 14.05 -14.89
C GLY A 430 3.13 15.56 -14.78
N PHE A 431 2.11 16.10 -15.45
CA PHE A 431 1.84 17.54 -15.45
C PHE A 431 1.52 18.07 -14.03
N MET A 432 2.43 18.87 -13.47
CA MET A 432 2.40 19.33 -12.07
C MET A 432 2.61 18.22 -11.02
N ALA A 433 3.22 17.08 -11.39
CA ALA A 433 3.76 16.13 -10.41
C ALA A 433 4.86 16.80 -9.56
N ARG A 434 4.95 16.42 -8.28
CA ARG A 434 6.03 16.91 -7.40
C ARG A 434 7.37 16.24 -7.70
N ASP A 435 8.44 17.03 -7.65
CA ASP A 435 9.83 16.58 -7.74
C ASP A 435 10.39 16.18 -6.37
N ASN A 436 11.53 15.48 -6.37
CA ASN A 436 12.18 14.95 -5.14
C ASN A 436 11.25 14.08 -4.28
N PHE A 437 10.18 13.60 -4.89
CA PHE A 437 9.19 12.72 -4.29
C PHE A 437 9.73 11.30 -4.39
N VAL A 438 10.42 10.82 -3.35
CA VAL A 438 10.62 9.37 -3.25
C VAL A 438 9.30 8.70 -2.92
N GLY A 439 8.55 9.10 -1.89
CA GLY A 439 7.18 8.62 -1.60
C GLY A 439 6.94 7.16 -2.02
N TRP A 440 5.87 6.87 -2.77
CA TRP A 440 5.70 5.57 -3.44
C TRP A 440 6.59 5.38 -4.69
N ALA A 441 7.22 6.44 -5.22
CA ALA A 441 8.15 6.35 -6.35
C ALA A 441 9.51 5.70 -6.01
N GLY A 442 9.71 5.27 -4.76
CA GLY A 442 10.71 4.26 -4.39
C GLY A 442 10.37 2.85 -4.87
N LEU A 443 9.11 2.57 -5.27
CA LEU A 443 8.68 1.26 -5.78
C LEU A 443 9.47 0.82 -7.03
N PRO A 444 9.57 1.61 -8.13
CA PRO A 444 10.30 1.17 -9.32
C PRO A 444 11.80 0.93 -9.09
N PRO A 445 12.57 1.86 -8.50
CA PRO A 445 14.01 1.67 -8.36
C PRO A 445 14.38 0.58 -7.35
N ILE A 446 13.54 0.28 -6.34
CA ILE A 446 13.86 -0.66 -5.24
C ILE A 446 13.01 -1.93 -5.33
N ALA A 447 11.70 -1.85 -5.08
CA ALA A 447 10.85 -3.04 -5.00
C ALA A 447 10.75 -3.76 -6.35
N GLU A 448 10.48 -3.04 -7.43
CA GLU A 448 10.32 -3.64 -8.75
C GLU A 448 11.64 -4.22 -9.30
N LEU A 449 12.76 -3.53 -9.03
CA LEU A 449 14.09 -4.03 -9.35
C LEU A 449 14.34 -5.40 -8.67
N ILE A 450 14.06 -5.51 -7.38
CA ILE A 450 14.26 -6.74 -6.61
C ILE A 450 13.28 -7.83 -7.07
N GLU A 451 11.99 -7.51 -7.10
CA GLU A 451 10.91 -8.50 -7.20
C GLU A 451 10.58 -8.96 -8.61
N PHE A 452 10.74 -8.10 -9.63
CA PHE A 452 10.32 -8.39 -11.00
C PHE A 452 11.48 -8.39 -12.00
N ILE A 453 12.49 -7.52 -11.82
CA ILE A 453 13.64 -7.43 -12.73
C ILE A 453 14.69 -8.50 -12.41
N ILE A 454 15.20 -8.51 -11.17
CA ILE A 454 16.07 -9.56 -10.63
C ILE A 454 15.24 -10.82 -10.32
N GLY A 455 14.00 -10.64 -9.85
CA GLY A 455 12.99 -11.69 -9.74
C GLY A 455 12.87 -12.35 -8.36
N ILE A 456 13.39 -11.74 -7.29
CA ILE A 456 13.50 -12.37 -5.95
C ILE A 456 12.33 -11.93 -5.06
N ARG A 457 11.52 -12.90 -4.63
CA ARG A 457 10.34 -12.70 -3.77
C ARG A 457 10.36 -13.72 -2.62
N GLY A 458 10.18 -13.27 -1.38
CA GLY A 458 10.33 -14.11 -0.18
C GLY A 458 9.02 -14.26 0.58
N ASP A 459 8.76 -15.46 1.08
CA ASP A 459 7.70 -15.77 2.03
C ASP A 459 8.25 -16.64 3.16
N TYR A 460 8.59 -16.00 4.28
CA TYR A 460 9.14 -16.62 5.48
C TYR A 460 8.08 -17.44 6.23
N ALA A 461 6.80 -17.08 6.15
CA ALA A 461 5.72 -17.91 6.68
C ALA A 461 5.67 -19.29 5.98
N LYS A 462 6.00 -19.33 4.68
CA LYS A 462 6.21 -20.57 3.90
C LYS A 462 7.66 -21.10 3.93
N LYS A 463 8.60 -20.38 4.57
CA LYS A 463 10.06 -20.61 4.52
C LYS A 463 10.61 -20.79 3.10
N GLN A 464 10.08 -20.02 2.14
CA GLN A 464 10.39 -20.13 0.72
C GLN A 464 10.89 -18.79 0.16
N ILE A 465 11.86 -18.85 -0.76
CA ILE A 465 12.19 -17.74 -1.67
C ILE A 465 11.97 -18.22 -3.09
N ILE A 466 11.28 -17.42 -3.90
CA ILE A 466 11.15 -17.60 -5.34
C ILE A 466 12.19 -16.71 -6.02
N TRP A 467 12.93 -17.27 -6.98
CA TRP A 467 13.80 -16.52 -7.88
C TRP A 467 13.38 -16.75 -9.34
N ASP A 468 12.73 -15.74 -9.91
CA ASP A 468 12.16 -15.72 -11.26
C ASP A 468 13.20 -15.22 -12.29
N MET A 469 14.06 -16.15 -12.70
CA MET A 469 15.32 -15.85 -13.37
C MET A 469 15.12 -15.62 -14.87
N ASN A 470 14.97 -14.35 -15.24
CA ASN A 470 14.81 -13.90 -16.63
C ASN A 470 16.05 -13.19 -17.21
N LEU A 471 16.97 -12.74 -16.37
CA LEU A 471 18.22 -12.08 -16.79
C LEU A 471 19.28 -13.09 -17.27
N THR A 472 20.19 -12.64 -18.14
CA THR A 472 21.28 -13.44 -18.72
C THR A 472 22.66 -13.03 -18.23
N GLU A 473 22.77 -11.80 -17.74
CA GLU A 473 23.94 -11.17 -17.14
C GLU A 473 24.21 -11.76 -15.75
N ILE A 474 25.37 -11.45 -15.17
CA ILE A 474 25.58 -11.67 -13.73
C ILE A 474 24.53 -10.84 -12.97
N ASN A 475 23.71 -11.49 -12.14
CA ASN A 475 22.62 -10.83 -11.43
C ASN A 475 22.37 -11.46 -10.05
N GLY A 476 21.60 -10.77 -9.21
CA GLY A 476 21.23 -11.24 -7.88
C GLY A 476 21.15 -10.11 -6.86
N ILE A 477 21.33 -10.44 -5.58
CA ILE A 477 21.29 -9.48 -4.48
C ILE A 477 22.13 -9.98 -3.29
N GLU A 478 22.87 -9.10 -2.64
CA GLU A 478 23.48 -9.35 -1.34
C GLU A 478 22.60 -8.76 -0.23
N ARG A 479 22.71 -9.30 0.99
CA ARG A 479 22.06 -8.75 2.20
C ARG A 479 20.52 -8.65 2.10
N TYR A 480 19.88 -9.58 1.38
CA TYR A 480 18.43 -9.70 1.35
C TYR A 480 17.89 -10.11 2.73
N PRO A 481 17.00 -9.33 3.36
CA PRO A 481 16.51 -9.61 4.71
C PRO A 481 15.32 -10.57 4.64
N PHE A 482 15.37 -11.67 5.39
CA PHE A 482 14.35 -12.72 5.35
C PHE A 482 14.06 -13.27 6.75
N GLY A 483 12.81 -13.33 7.18
CA GLY A 483 12.48 -13.68 8.56
C GLY A 483 13.06 -12.71 9.60
N PRO A 484 13.06 -13.08 10.90
CA PRO A 484 13.53 -12.19 11.96
C PRO A 484 15.00 -11.79 11.79
N GLU A 485 15.89 -12.77 11.57
CA GLU A 485 17.35 -12.57 11.56
C GLU A 485 18.04 -12.96 10.24
N GLY A 486 17.30 -13.47 9.26
CA GLY A 486 17.89 -13.96 8.02
C GLY A 486 18.51 -12.84 7.19
N LEU A 487 19.68 -13.11 6.63
CA LEU A 487 20.45 -12.24 5.76
C LEU A 487 21.08 -13.10 4.66
N ILE A 488 20.58 -12.96 3.44
CA ILE A 488 20.82 -13.91 2.36
C ILE A 488 21.48 -13.17 1.20
N SER A 489 22.50 -13.78 0.60
CA SER A 489 23.09 -13.34 -0.66
C SER A 489 22.86 -14.38 -1.74
N LEU A 490 22.20 -13.98 -2.82
CA LEU A 490 21.81 -14.79 -3.97
C LEU A 490 22.56 -14.23 -5.18
N LYS A 491 23.42 -15.02 -5.84
CA LYS A 491 24.15 -14.58 -7.04
C LYS A 491 24.07 -15.63 -8.15
N ALA A 492 23.73 -15.18 -9.35
CA ALA A 492 23.76 -15.96 -10.58
C ALA A 492 24.96 -15.57 -11.43
N GLU A 493 25.62 -16.56 -12.04
CA GLU A 493 26.63 -16.30 -13.06
C GLU A 493 25.97 -16.04 -14.43
N ALA A 494 26.70 -15.38 -15.33
CA ALA A 494 26.21 -15.10 -16.68
C ALA A 494 25.97 -16.40 -17.49
N ARG A 495 24.93 -16.40 -18.31
CA ARG A 495 24.47 -17.52 -19.14
C ARG A 495 24.10 -17.05 -20.56
N ARG A 496 23.99 -17.97 -21.52
CA ARG A 496 23.80 -17.62 -22.94
C ARG A 496 22.33 -17.31 -23.27
N SER A 497 21.40 -17.91 -22.53
CA SER A 497 19.96 -17.75 -22.68
C SER A 497 19.26 -17.80 -21.33
N ALA A 498 18.11 -17.12 -21.21
CA ALA A 498 17.23 -17.23 -20.04
C ALA A 498 16.66 -18.66 -19.83
N SER A 499 16.72 -19.51 -20.86
CA SER A 499 16.34 -20.93 -20.80
C SER A 499 17.45 -21.88 -20.36
N ASP A 500 18.70 -21.39 -20.29
CA ASP A 500 19.83 -22.16 -19.77
C ASP A 500 19.68 -22.31 -18.25
N GLU A 501 20.06 -23.47 -17.71
CA GLU A 501 20.05 -23.71 -16.27
C GLU A 501 21.02 -22.72 -15.58
N PRO A 502 20.53 -21.90 -14.63
CA PRO A 502 21.35 -20.91 -13.96
C PRO A 502 22.27 -21.60 -12.95
N ARG A 503 23.58 -21.33 -13.05
CA ARG A 503 24.53 -21.65 -11.99
C ARG A 503 24.43 -20.56 -10.94
N ILE A 504 24.00 -20.92 -9.73
CA ILE A 504 23.76 -19.96 -8.64
C ILE A 504 24.66 -20.25 -7.44
N THR A 505 25.06 -19.19 -6.74
CA THR A 505 25.70 -19.26 -5.43
C THR A 505 24.79 -18.60 -4.41
N VAL A 506 24.55 -19.29 -3.31
CA VAL A 506 23.74 -18.82 -2.19
C VAL A 506 24.59 -18.80 -0.94
N ASP A 507 24.59 -17.68 -0.22
CA ASP A 507 25.27 -17.48 1.05
C ASP A 507 24.22 -17.05 2.07
N SER A 508 23.89 -17.91 3.03
CA SER A 508 22.75 -17.72 3.94
C SER A 508 23.14 -18.04 5.38
N ASN A 509 22.58 -17.30 6.34
CA ASN A 509 22.67 -17.66 7.76
C ASN A 509 21.54 -18.62 8.21
N ILE A 510 20.50 -18.82 7.41
CA ILE A 510 19.31 -19.64 7.73
C ILE A 510 18.94 -20.62 6.61
N ASP A 511 18.15 -21.64 6.95
CA ASP A 511 17.67 -22.66 6.02
C ASP A 511 16.32 -22.26 5.37
N PHE A 512 16.14 -22.52 4.07
CA PHE A 512 14.89 -22.23 3.34
C PHE A 512 14.77 -23.05 2.02
N GLU A 513 13.57 -23.15 1.46
CA GLU A 513 13.38 -23.67 0.09
C GLU A 513 13.57 -22.53 -0.92
N LEU A 514 14.56 -22.66 -1.80
CA LEU A 514 14.71 -21.79 -2.97
C LEU A 514 14.02 -22.42 -4.18
N CYS A 515 12.98 -21.76 -4.68
CA CYS A 515 12.28 -22.13 -5.90
C CYS A 515 12.81 -21.28 -7.07
N VAL A 516 13.60 -21.89 -7.96
CA VAL A 516 14.20 -21.22 -9.13
C VAL A 516 13.33 -21.46 -10.36
N LEU A 517 12.81 -20.39 -10.96
CA LEU A 517 12.04 -20.42 -12.20
C LEU A 517 12.92 -19.93 -13.35
N TYR A 518 13.03 -20.70 -14.43
CA TYR A 518 13.84 -20.32 -15.60
C TYR A 518 13.36 -21.07 -16.86
N GLY A 519 13.23 -20.38 -18.00
CA GLY A 519 12.88 -21.03 -19.27
C GLY A 519 11.59 -21.87 -19.28
N GLY A 520 10.62 -21.56 -18.41
CA GLY A 520 9.40 -22.37 -18.22
C GLY A 520 9.59 -23.63 -17.37
N LYS A 521 10.72 -23.77 -16.67
CA LYS A 521 11.03 -24.85 -15.72
C LYS A 521 11.06 -24.33 -14.30
N GLU A 522 10.83 -25.23 -13.35
CA GLU A 522 10.97 -25.03 -11.90
C GLU A 522 12.07 -25.97 -11.36
N LYS A 523 12.96 -25.44 -10.51
CA LYS A 523 13.96 -26.21 -9.75
C LYS A 523 13.89 -25.80 -8.28
N LYS A 524 13.46 -26.71 -7.42
CA LYS A 524 13.46 -26.54 -5.95
C LYS A 524 14.78 -26.98 -5.35
N ILE A 525 15.32 -26.16 -4.45
CA ILE A 525 16.61 -26.37 -3.79
C ILE A 525 16.41 -26.14 -2.30
N ASN A 526 16.73 -27.13 -1.47
CA ASN A 526 16.82 -26.94 -0.03
C ASN A 526 18.16 -26.25 0.27
N VAL A 527 18.11 -24.95 0.57
CA VAL A 527 19.29 -24.18 0.97
C VAL A 527 19.51 -24.40 2.45
N THR A 528 20.68 -24.90 2.80
CA THR A 528 21.18 -24.94 4.19
C THR A 528 22.08 -23.73 4.45
N SER A 529 22.15 -23.33 5.71
CA SER A 529 23.06 -22.28 6.19
C SER A 529 24.52 -22.50 5.74
N GLY A 530 25.24 -21.40 5.53
CA GLY A 530 26.54 -21.35 4.88
C GLY A 530 26.47 -20.98 3.39
N LYS A 531 27.59 -21.21 2.69
CA LYS A 531 27.79 -20.80 1.30
C LYS A 531 27.88 -22.01 0.37
N HIS A 532 26.97 -22.09 -0.58
CA HIS A 532 26.78 -23.24 -1.48
C HIS A 532 26.60 -22.80 -2.93
N THR A 533 26.89 -23.68 -3.89
CA THR A 533 26.69 -23.45 -5.33
C THR A 533 25.84 -24.59 -5.91
N TYR A 534 24.84 -24.25 -6.72
CA TYR A 534 23.81 -25.16 -7.26
C TYR A 534 23.61 -25.01 -8.78
#